data_AF-A0A6I4Q9X5-F1
#
_entry.id   AF-A0A6I4Q9X5-F1
#
_cell.length_a   1.000
_cell.length_b   1.000
_cell.length_c   1.000
_cell.angle_alpha   90.00
_cell.angle_beta   90.00
_cell.angle_gamma   90.00
#
_symmetry.space_group_name_H-M   'P 1'
#
loop_
_entity.id
_entity.type
_entity.pdbx_description
1 polymer ?
#
loop_
_entity_poly.entity_id
_entity_poly.type
_entity_poly.pdbx_seq_one_letter_code
_entity_poly.pdbx_strand_id
1 'polypeptide(L)'
;MSVSGDDFLNSATDFLSNEREIDYRNFISRGYYGMYHKISTILKYNPKVSISHHSALIEYLGTPSQHKNEPFDSNKLKSLSYILKQERLMRNKADYDINHTEITILDVDQSKRTHDQFRSRINELLNR
;
A
#
# COMPACT_ATOMS: atom_id res chain seq x y z
N MET A 1 -19.27 1.49 13.07
CA MET A 1 -18.75 0.74 11.90
C MET A 1 -17.27 0.51 12.12
N SER A 2 -16.74 -0.63 11.69
CA SER A 2 -15.29 -0.89 11.69
C SER A 2 -14.59 -0.10 10.59
N VAL A 3 -13.39 0.38 10.86
CA VAL A 3 -12.53 1.10 9.90
C VAL A 3 -12.06 0.15 8.79
N SER A 4 -12.01 0.63 7.56
CA SER A 4 -11.56 -0.07 6.36
C SER A 4 -10.21 0.45 5.84
N GLY A 5 -9.60 -0.27 4.90
CA GLY A 5 -8.40 0.21 4.19
C GLY A 5 -8.64 1.50 3.40
N ASP A 6 -9.86 1.68 2.86
CA ASP A 6 -10.23 2.90 2.15
C ASP A 6 -10.33 4.10 3.10
N ASP A 7 -10.80 3.90 4.34
CA ASP A 7 -10.85 4.97 5.34
C ASP A 7 -9.45 5.52 5.64
N PHE A 8 -8.46 4.63 5.77
CA PHE A 8 -7.07 5.05 5.94
C PHE A 8 -6.54 5.80 4.70
N LEU A 9 -6.77 5.27 3.50
CA LEU A 9 -6.35 5.89 2.24
C LEU A 9 -6.96 7.27 2.05
N ASN A 10 -8.24 7.44 2.38
CA ASN A 10 -8.93 8.71 2.26
C ASN A 10 -8.46 9.69 3.36
N SER A 11 -8.36 9.24 4.61
CA SER A 11 -7.87 10.09 5.71
C SER A 11 -6.43 10.58 5.52
N ALA A 12 -5.62 9.88 4.72
CA ALA A 12 -4.23 10.27 4.46
C ALA A 12 -4.17 11.67 3.83
N THR A 13 -5.12 12.04 2.97
CA THR A 13 -5.12 13.34 2.29
C THR A 13 -5.34 14.52 3.24
N ASP A 14 -5.98 14.28 4.38
CA ASP A 14 -6.31 15.33 5.36
C ASP A 14 -5.05 15.96 5.96
N PHE A 15 -3.95 15.19 6.01
CA PHE A 15 -2.66 15.67 6.49
C PHE A 15 -2.08 16.77 5.59
N LEU A 16 -2.34 16.72 4.27
CA LEU A 16 -1.68 17.61 3.29
C LEU A 16 -2.15 19.08 3.36
N SER A 17 -3.05 19.43 4.27
CA SER A 17 -3.63 20.77 4.40
C SER A 17 -2.63 21.87 4.79
N ASN A 18 -1.54 21.52 5.48
CA ASN A 18 -0.58 22.51 5.99
C ASN A 18 0.78 22.48 5.29
N GLU A 19 0.97 21.59 4.29
CA GLU A 19 2.19 21.50 3.47
C GLU A 19 3.51 21.38 4.25
N ARG A 20 3.49 20.73 5.43
CA ARG A 20 4.71 20.50 6.23
C ARG A 20 5.29 19.12 5.97
N GLU A 21 6.60 19.02 6.17
CA GLU A 21 7.37 17.77 6.11
C GLU A 21 6.71 16.63 6.90
N ILE A 22 6.28 16.91 8.14
CA ILE A 22 5.60 15.93 9.01
C ILE A 22 4.25 15.46 8.42
N ASP A 23 3.55 16.33 7.70
CA ASP A 23 2.29 15.98 7.07
C ASP A 23 2.52 15.06 5.87
N TYR A 24 3.60 15.31 5.12
CA TYR A 24 4.03 14.45 4.02
C TYR A 24 4.40 13.04 4.49
N ARG A 25 5.13 12.93 5.61
CA ARG A 25 5.42 11.63 6.24
C ARG A 25 4.14 10.88 6.61
N ASN A 26 3.19 11.57 7.25
CA ASN A 26 1.92 10.98 7.66
C ASN A 26 1.06 10.55 6.47
N PHE A 27 1.03 11.34 5.38
CA PHE A 27 0.35 10.96 4.14
C PHE A 27 0.87 9.63 3.59
N ILE A 28 2.20 9.49 3.44
CA ILE A 28 2.83 8.27 2.91
C ILE A 28 2.58 7.08 3.83
N SER A 29 2.80 7.27 5.14
CA SER A 29 2.62 6.21 6.14
C SER A 29 1.19 5.68 6.17
N ARG A 30 0.21 6.59 6.22
CA ARG A 30 -1.20 6.23 6.28
C ARG A 30 -1.71 5.67 4.95
N GLY A 31 -1.23 6.19 3.82
CA GLY A 31 -1.50 5.67 2.49
C GLY A 31 -1.09 4.20 2.36
N TYR A 32 0.17 3.87 2.70
CA TYR A 32 0.62 2.48 2.70
C TYR A 32 -0.23 1.58 3.61
N TYR A 33 -0.55 2.05 4.82
CA TYR A 33 -1.34 1.28 5.77
C TYR A 33 -2.74 0.97 5.22
N GLY A 34 -3.37 1.93 4.57
CA GLY A 34 -4.65 1.74 3.89
C GLY A 34 -4.56 0.76 2.73
N MET A 35 -3.52 0.86 1.88
CA MET A 35 -3.28 -0.09 0.79
C MET A 35 -3.12 -1.53 1.30
N TYR A 36 -2.33 -1.71 2.36
CA TYR A 36 -2.10 -3.00 3.00
C TYR A 36 -3.43 -3.61 3.48
N HIS A 37 -4.20 -2.88 4.27
CA HIS A 37 -5.47 -3.38 4.80
C HIS A 37 -6.50 -3.62 3.70
N LYS A 38 -6.55 -2.74 2.69
CA LYS A 38 -7.50 -2.89 1.57
C LYS A 38 -7.28 -4.21 0.84
N ILE A 39 -6.06 -4.52 0.41
CA ILE A 39 -5.82 -5.79 -0.28
C ILE A 39 -6.00 -7.00 0.65
N SER A 40 -5.59 -6.90 1.92
CA SER A 40 -5.77 -7.98 2.89
C SER A 40 -7.24 -8.35 3.11
N THR A 41 -8.16 -7.39 2.98
CA THR A 41 -9.61 -7.68 3.05
C THR A 41 -10.21 -8.27 1.77
N ILE A 42 -9.52 -8.12 0.62
CA ILE A 42 -9.99 -8.64 -0.68
C ILE A 42 -9.54 -10.07 -0.90
N LEU A 43 -8.35 -10.44 -0.43
CA LEU A 43 -7.80 -11.78 -0.58
C LEU A 43 -8.68 -12.81 0.14
N LYS A 44 -8.89 -13.96 -0.51
CA LYS A 44 -9.65 -15.07 0.09
C LYS A 44 -8.79 -15.87 1.05
N TYR A 45 -7.49 -15.94 0.80
CA TYR A 45 -6.53 -16.71 1.59
C TYR A 45 -5.51 -15.78 2.24
N ASN A 46 -5.12 -16.12 3.47
CA ASN A 46 -4.16 -15.34 4.21
C ASN A 46 -2.72 -15.74 3.87
N PRO A 47 -1.81 -14.77 3.67
CA PRO A 47 -0.38 -15.02 3.60
C PRO A 47 0.10 -15.75 4.86
N LYS A 48 0.98 -16.74 4.69
CA LYS A 48 1.67 -17.35 5.83
C LYS A 48 2.72 -16.37 6.35
N VAL A 49 2.60 -15.97 7.61
CA VAL A 49 3.49 -14.99 8.22
C VAL A 49 4.55 -15.72 9.02
N SER A 50 5.82 -15.51 8.67
CA SER A 50 6.96 -16.02 9.43
C SER A 50 7.58 -14.94 10.33
N ILE A 51 7.78 -13.73 9.81
CA ILE A 51 8.49 -12.65 10.51
C ILE A 51 7.77 -11.31 10.38
N SER A 52 7.36 -10.94 9.17
CA SER A 52 6.74 -9.64 8.89
C SER A 52 5.48 -9.80 8.07
N HIS A 53 4.36 -9.34 8.61
CA HIS A 53 3.07 -9.31 7.93
C HIS A 53 3.12 -8.53 6.61
N HIS A 54 3.89 -7.43 6.56
CA HIS A 54 4.06 -6.60 5.38
C HIS A 54 4.89 -7.31 4.29
N SER A 55 6.03 -7.91 4.66
CA SER A 55 6.85 -8.68 3.72
C SER A 55 6.09 -9.90 3.20
N ALA A 56 5.41 -10.64 4.09
CA ALA A 56 4.68 -11.85 3.75
C ALA A 56 3.56 -11.57 2.75
N LEU A 57 2.80 -10.49 2.92
CA LEU A 57 1.75 -10.11 1.95
C LEU A 57 2.34 -9.76 0.58
N ILE A 58 3.42 -8.98 0.53
CA ILE A 58 4.08 -8.61 -0.73
C ILE A 58 4.62 -9.87 -1.43
N GLU A 59 5.25 -10.77 -0.69
CA GLU A 59 5.77 -12.03 -1.22
C GLU A 59 4.64 -12.93 -1.75
N TYR A 60 3.57 -13.06 -0.98
CA TYR A 60 2.38 -13.82 -1.34
C TYR A 60 1.80 -13.36 -2.68
N LEU A 61 1.56 -12.05 -2.82
CA LEU A 61 1.07 -11.44 -4.05
C LEU A 61 2.06 -11.56 -5.21
N GLY A 62 3.37 -11.59 -4.92
CA GLY A 62 4.43 -11.63 -5.92
C GLY A 62 4.74 -13.03 -6.45
N THR A 63 4.24 -14.07 -5.77
CA THR A 63 4.65 -15.46 -6.00
C THR A 63 3.46 -16.32 -6.45
N PRO A 64 3.33 -16.61 -7.76
CA PRO A 64 2.16 -17.31 -8.30
C PRO A 64 1.80 -18.63 -7.62
N SER A 65 2.79 -19.39 -7.17
CA SER A 65 2.57 -20.65 -6.45
C SER A 65 1.92 -20.46 -5.08
N GLN A 66 2.10 -19.30 -4.43
CA GLN A 66 1.53 -18.99 -3.13
C GLN A 66 0.06 -18.53 -3.23
N HIS A 67 -0.31 -17.79 -4.28
CA HIS A 67 -1.68 -17.31 -4.49
C HIS A 67 -2.49 -18.07 -5.55
N LYS A 68 -2.04 -19.25 -5.98
CA LYS A 68 -2.68 -20.03 -7.06
C LYS A 68 -4.15 -20.37 -6.85
N ASN A 69 -4.63 -20.33 -5.61
CA ASN A 69 -6.02 -20.63 -5.26
C ASN A 69 -6.90 -19.38 -5.18
N GLU A 70 -6.33 -18.18 -5.25
CA GLU A 70 -7.10 -16.94 -5.28
C GLU A 70 -8.00 -16.89 -6.53
N PRO A 71 -9.23 -16.37 -6.42
CA PRO A 71 -10.17 -16.28 -7.54
C PRO A 71 -9.87 -15.07 -8.45
N PHE A 72 -8.61 -14.65 -8.50
CA PHE A 72 -8.13 -13.44 -9.16
C PHE A 72 -7.03 -13.78 -10.16
N ASP A 73 -6.87 -12.94 -11.18
CA ASP A 73 -5.80 -13.10 -12.15
C ASP A 73 -4.42 -12.94 -11.48
N SER A 74 -3.55 -13.93 -11.70
CA SER A 74 -2.22 -14.00 -11.08
C SER A 74 -1.33 -12.82 -11.47
N ASN A 75 -1.46 -12.29 -12.69
CA ASN A 75 -0.65 -11.15 -13.12
C ASN A 75 -1.12 -9.85 -12.46
N LYS A 76 -2.43 -9.69 -12.24
CA LYS A 76 -2.99 -8.56 -11.48
C LYS A 76 -2.50 -8.58 -10.02
N LEU A 77 -2.50 -9.75 -9.37
CA LEU A 77 -1.94 -9.91 -8.01
C LEU A 77 -0.44 -9.59 -7.98
N LYS A 78 0.32 -10.10 -8.96
CA LYS A 78 1.75 -9.79 -9.09
C LYS A 78 2.00 -8.30 -9.29
N SER A 79 1.19 -7.60 -10.07
CA SER A 79 1.26 -6.14 -10.22
C SER A 79 1.04 -5.43 -8.88
N LEU A 80 0.07 -5.85 -8.07
CA LEU A 80 -0.15 -5.30 -6.73
C LEU A 80 1.05 -5.50 -5.80
N SER A 81 1.79 -6.62 -5.94
CA SER A 81 3.02 -6.85 -5.16
C SER A 81 4.06 -5.76 -5.41
N TYR A 82 4.26 -5.34 -6.66
CA TYR A 82 5.22 -4.29 -7.02
C TYR A 82 4.78 -2.93 -6.49
N ILE A 83 3.50 -2.61 -6.64
CA ILE A 83 2.91 -1.36 -6.14
C ILE A 83 3.05 -1.25 -4.61
N LEU A 84 2.69 -2.30 -3.87
CA LEU A 84 2.84 -2.34 -2.41
C LEU A 84 4.31 -2.29 -1.98
N LYS A 85 5.20 -2.95 -2.71
CA LYS A 85 6.64 -2.91 -2.43
C LYS A 85 7.17 -1.48 -2.58
N GLN A 86 6.78 -0.78 -3.64
CA GLN A 86 7.18 0.61 -3.87
C GLN A 86 6.69 1.51 -2.72
N GLU A 87 5.41 1.46 -2.38
CA GLU A 87 4.87 2.31 -1.33
C GLU A 87 5.44 1.96 0.05
N ARG A 88 5.75 0.68 0.30
CA ARG A 88 6.43 0.27 1.53
C ARG A 88 7.82 0.89 1.65
N LEU A 89 8.56 1.01 0.55
CA LEU A 89 9.87 1.68 0.57
C LEU A 89 9.72 3.16 0.90
N MET A 90 8.71 3.83 0.32
CA MET A 90 8.38 5.22 0.66
C MET A 90 7.98 5.36 2.12
N ARG A 91 7.15 4.45 2.65
CA ARG A 91 6.84 4.43 4.08
C ARG A 91 8.09 4.24 4.92
N ASN A 92 8.99 3.33 4.57
CA ASN A 92 10.20 3.13 5.37
C ASN A 92 11.06 4.39 5.42
N LYS A 93 11.18 5.11 4.29
CA LYS A 93 11.83 6.42 4.20
C LYS A 93 11.13 7.45 5.10
N ALA A 94 9.79 7.50 5.04
CA ALA A 94 8.98 8.45 5.81
C ALA A 94 8.98 8.16 7.33
N ASP A 95 8.85 6.90 7.75
CA ASP A 95 8.67 6.53 9.16
C ASP A 95 10.00 6.34 9.91
N TYR A 96 11.04 5.84 9.23
CA TYR A 96 12.25 5.36 9.90
C TYR A 96 13.50 6.16 9.56
N ASP A 97 13.53 6.86 8.42
CA ASP A 97 14.69 7.64 7.99
C ASP A 97 14.63 9.12 8.38
N ILE A 98 14.08 9.39 9.58
CA ILE A 98 13.72 10.73 10.06
C ILE A 98 14.94 11.66 10.14
N ASN A 99 16.12 11.12 10.46
CA ASN A 99 17.33 11.92 10.70
C ASN A 99 18.25 12.05 9.48
N HIS A 100 17.98 11.31 8.39
CA HIS A 100 18.88 11.30 7.24
C HIS A 100 18.22 11.75 5.94
N THR A 101 16.89 11.74 5.86
CA THR A 101 16.20 12.18 4.65
C THR A 101 14.97 13.02 4.94
N GLU A 102 14.91 14.21 4.33
CA GLU A 102 13.72 15.06 4.29
C GLU A 102 12.70 14.50 3.28
N ILE A 103 11.42 14.46 3.67
CA ILE A 103 10.31 14.15 2.76
C ILE A 103 9.78 15.44 2.15
N THR A 104 9.70 15.47 0.83
CA THR A 104 9.26 16.66 0.07
C THR A 104 7.91 16.43 -0.59
N ILE A 105 7.34 17.49 -1.16
CA ILE A 105 6.12 17.37 -1.97
C ILE A 105 6.31 16.44 -3.18
N LEU A 106 7.53 16.30 -3.71
CA LEU A 106 7.81 15.38 -4.81
C LEU A 106 7.64 13.91 -4.40
N ASP A 107 7.99 13.58 -3.15
CA ASP A 107 7.76 12.26 -2.57
C ASP A 107 6.26 11.99 -2.42
N VAL A 108 5.49 13.00 -1.98
CA VAL A 108 4.03 12.93 -1.90
C VAL A 108 3.41 12.70 -3.27
N ASP A 109 3.83 13.44 -4.29
CA ASP A 109 3.31 13.28 -5.65
C ASP A 109 3.64 11.90 -6.22
N GLN A 110 4.81 11.34 -5.88
CA GLN A 110 5.13 9.96 -6.23
C GLN A 110 4.22 8.96 -5.52
N SER A 111 3.98 9.12 -4.22
CA SER A 111 3.06 8.27 -3.47
C SER A 111 1.61 8.40 -3.97
N LYS A 112 1.12 9.59 -4.32
CA LYS A 112 -0.20 9.80 -4.95
C LYS A 112 -0.34 8.97 -6.22
N ARG A 113 0.66 9.03 -7.12
CA ARG A 113 0.67 8.20 -8.34
C ARG A 113 0.61 6.71 -8.02
N THR A 114 1.34 6.27 -6.99
CA THR A 114 1.33 4.88 -6.54
C THR A 114 -0.03 4.48 -5.93
N HIS A 115 -0.69 5.38 -5.19
CA HIS A 115 -2.05 5.17 -4.66
C HIS A 115 -3.08 5.08 -5.79
N ASP A 116 -2.97 5.92 -6.83
CA ASP A 116 -3.86 5.88 -7.99
C ASP A 116 -3.69 4.58 -8.79
N GLN A 117 -2.45 4.15 -9.01
CA GLN A 117 -2.14 2.85 -9.62
C GLN A 117 -2.72 1.70 -8.81
N PHE A 118 -2.61 1.76 -7.48
CA PHE A 118 -3.21 0.78 -6.58
C PHE A 118 -4.73 0.75 -6.74
N ARG A 119 -5.41 1.91 -6.67
CA ARG A 119 -6.87 2.01 -6.83
C ARG A 119 -7.33 1.47 -8.19
N SER A 120 -6.64 1.84 -9.28
CA SER A 120 -6.94 1.32 -10.63
C SER A 120 -6.82 -0.20 -10.66
N ARG A 121 -5.73 -0.75 -10.10
CA ARG A 121 -5.50 -2.20 -10.10
C ARG A 121 -6.51 -2.95 -9.24
N ILE A 122 -6.92 -2.40 -8.10
CA ILE A 122 -7.98 -2.97 -7.26
C ILE A 122 -9.31 -2.98 -8.02
N ASN A 123 -9.66 -1.89 -8.72
CA ASN A 123 -10.87 -1.85 -9.53
C ASN A 123 -10.85 -2.89 -10.66
N GLU A 124 -9.73 -3.04 -11.37
CA GLU A 124 -9.55 -4.10 -12.37
C GLU A 124 -9.61 -5.51 -11.76
N LEU A 125 -9.19 -5.68 -10.51
CA LEU A 125 -9.22 -6.97 -9.82
C LEU A 125 -10.66 -7.37 -9.47
N LEU A 126 -11.49 -6.40 -9.09
CA LEU A 126 -12.86 -6.59 -8.63
C LEU A 126 -13.90 -6.58 -9.76
N ASN A 127 -13.68 -5.78 -10.81
CA ASN A 127 -14.54 -5.74 -11.99
C ASN A 127 -14.08 -6.82 -12.98
N ARG A 128 -14.90 -7.87 -13.14
CA ARG A 128 -14.70 -8.93 -14.12
C ARG A 128 -15.27 -8.55 -15.47
#